data_AF-A0A443Q5N5-F1
#
_entry.id   AF-A0A443Q5N5-F1
#
_cell.length_a   1.000
_cell.length_b   1.000
_cell.length_c   1.000
_cell.angle_alpha   90.00
_cell.angle_beta   90.00
_cell.angle_gamma   90.00
#
_symmetry.space_group_name_H-M   'P 1'
#
loop_
_entity.id
_entity.type
_entity.pdbx_description
1 polymer ?
#
loop_
_entity_poly.entity_id
_entity_poly.type
_entity_poly.pdbx_seq_one_letter_code
_entity_poly.pdbx_strand_id
1 'polypeptide(L)'
;MESSSIENLTHTYCDLTSVGGLLDHKGYCIALRPGSPYRSFFSIKILAYEESEKCEEKVKSKVGIKCDTTEKVIPFASELHVGKIGGVFLVLLAGAGIGCLIVILEFVCKTKNISRKE
;
A
#
# COMPACT_ATOMS: atom_id res chain seq x y z
N MET A 1 18.48 12.16 6.39
CA MET A 1 18.04 11.09 7.31
C MET A 1 18.15 9.78 6.57
N GLU A 2 18.67 8.72 7.20
CA GLU A 2 18.86 7.42 6.53
C GLU A 2 17.59 6.57 6.63
N SER A 3 17.25 5.82 5.58
CA SER A 3 15.99 5.09 5.48
C SER A 3 15.79 4.06 6.61
N SER A 4 16.84 3.37 7.05
CA SER A 4 16.77 2.41 8.16
C SER A 4 16.41 3.06 9.50
N SER A 5 16.79 4.33 9.71
CA SER A 5 16.40 5.07 10.91
C SER A 5 14.93 5.48 10.87
N ILE A 6 14.43 5.88 9.70
CA ILE A 6 13.02 6.24 9.51
C ILE A 6 12.11 5.01 9.65
N GLU A 7 12.51 3.87 9.10
CA GLU A 7 11.80 2.60 9.26
C GLU A 7 11.72 2.19 10.73
N ASN A 8 12.84 2.28 11.47
CA ASN A 8 12.84 1.99 12.90
C ASN A 8 11.95 2.96 13.71
N LEU A 9 11.92 4.24 13.35
CA LEU A 9 11.03 5.24 13.97
C LEU A 9 9.55 4.97 13.62
N THR A 10 9.26 4.54 12.40
CA THR A 10 7.91 4.13 11.96
C THR A 10 7.42 2.91 12.76
N HIS A 11 8.30 1.95 13.03
CA HIS A 11 8.00 0.80 13.88
C HIS A 11 7.80 1.17 15.36
N THR A 12 8.48 2.20 15.85
CA THR A 12 8.39 2.65 17.26
C THR A 12 7.20 3.58 17.49
N TYR A 13 6.86 4.41 16.50
CA TYR A 13 5.82 5.43 16.58
C TYR A 13 4.81 5.23 15.44
N CYS A 14 3.69 4.56 15.73
CA CYS A 14 2.68 4.17 14.75
C CYS A 14 1.87 5.34 14.13
N ASP A 15 2.18 6.60 14.49
CA ASP A 15 1.57 7.82 13.90
C ASP A 15 2.37 8.34 12.69
N LEU A 16 3.61 7.88 12.53
CA LEU A 16 4.47 8.26 11.41
C LEU A 16 4.24 7.31 10.23
N THR A 17 4.14 7.87 9.04
CA THR A 17 4.12 7.11 7.79
C THR A 17 5.30 7.55 6.93
N SER A 18 6.02 6.58 6.36
CA SER A 18 7.10 6.86 5.43
C SER A 18 6.49 7.22 4.07
N VAL A 19 6.68 8.47 3.63
CA VAL A 19 6.21 8.96 2.33
C VAL A 19 7.38 9.04 1.37
N GLY A 20 7.32 8.29 0.25
CA GLY A 20 8.35 8.25 -0.78
C GLY A 20 9.15 6.93 -0.82
N GLY A 21 9.96 6.77 -1.87
CA GLY A 21 10.86 5.62 -2.06
C GLY A 21 12.28 5.88 -1.55
N LEU A 22 13.18 4.92 -1.78
CA LEU A 22 14.62 5.14 -1.54
C LEU A 22 15.12 6.27 -2.46
N LEU A 23 15.54 7.38 -1.85
CA LEU A 23 16.16 8.49 -2.58
C LEU A 23 17.60 8.17 -2.99
N ASP A 24 18.27 7.28 -2.26
CA ASP A 24 19.64 6.83 -2.54
C ASP A 24 19.93 5.49 -1.83
N HIS A 25 20.85 4.71 -2.38
CA HIS A 25 21.32 3.47 -1.77
C HIS A 25 22.77 3.63 -1.30
N LYS A 26 22.94 4.02 -0.04
CA LYS A 26 24.27 4.10 0.61
C LYS A 26 24.58 2.81 1.35
N GLY A 27 25.76 2.25 1.09
CA GLY A 27 26.28 1.11 1.83
C GLY A 27 27.04 1.54 3.09
N TYR A 28 26.95 0.75 4.16
CA TYR A 28 27.78 0.91 5.36
C TYR A 28 29.11 0.18 5.20
N CYS A 29 30.19 0.77 5.72
CA CYS A 29 31.53 0.20 5.66
C CYS A 29 32.26 0.38 6.99
N ILE A 30 33.12 -0.57 7.34
CA ILE A 30 34.02 -0.47 8.49
C ILE A 30 35.35 0.13 8.00
N ALA A 31 35.74 1.27 8.55
CA ALA A 31 37.00 1.92 8.19
C ALA A 31 38.16 1.36 9.03
N LEU A 32 39.26 0.95 8.37
CA LEU A 32 40.51 0.54 9.01
C LEU A 32 41.66 1.43 8.52
N ARG A 33 42.73 1.56 9.34
CA ARG A 33 43.94 2.30 8.97
C ARG A 33 44.55 1.72 7.67
N PRO A 34 45.01 2.55 6.72
CA PRO A 34 45.66 2.08 5.50
C PRO A 34 46.89 1.22 5.83
N GLY A 35 47.04 0.09 5.14
CA GLY A 35 48.11 -0.88 5.38
C GLY A 35 47.86 -1.85 6.54
N SER A 36 46.69 -1.82 7.18
CA SER A 36 46.37 -2.79 8.24
C SER A 36 46.16 -4.20 7.68
N PRO A 37 46.77 -5.24 8.28
CA PRO A 37 46.63 -6.63 7.83
C PRO A 37 45.21 -7.18 8.07
N TYR A 38 44.42 -6.51 8.92
CA TYR A 38 43.07 -6.92 9.29
C TYR A 38 42.02 -6.66 8.20
N ARG A 39 42.30 -5.81 7.21
CA ARG A 39 41.32 -5.47 6.16
C ARG A 39 40.84 -6.72 5.41
N SER A 40 41.76 -7.60 5.03
CA SER A 40 41.44 -8.85 4.33
C SER A 40 40.68 -9.82 5.22
N PHE A 41 41.06 -9.92 6.50
CA PHE A 41 40.38 -10.79 7.45
C PHE A 41 38.91 -10.40 7.65
N PHE A 42 38.64 -9.10 7.88
CA PHE A 42 37.27 -8.61 8.04
C PHE A 42 36.45 -8.78 6.77
N SER A 43 37.02 -8.48 5.59
CA SER A 43 36.30 -8.63 4.32
C SER A 43 35.83 -10.06 4.08
N ILE A 44 36.68 -11.05 4.35
CA ILE A 44 36.33 -12.48 4.19
C ILE A 44 35.27 -12.89 5.22
N LYS A 45 35.40 -12.43 6.47
CA LYS A 45 34.43 -12.73 7.53
C LYS A 45 33.05 -12.13 7.26
N ILE A 46 32.99 -10.92 6.69
CA ILE A 46 31.74 -10.27 6.30
C ILE A 46 31.08 -11.07 5.16
N LEU A 47 31.85 -11.45 4.15
CA LEU A 47 31.34 -12.25 3.03
C LEU A 47 30.78 -13.60 3.51
N ALA A 48 31.53 -14.32 4.35
CA ALA A 48 31.08 -15.59 4.92
C ALA A 48 29.83 -15.43 5.82
N TYR A 49 29.67 -14.26 6.46
CA TYR A 49 28.50 -13.96 7.28
C TYR A 49 27.26 -13.68 6.43
N GLU A 50 27.43 -13.02 5.28
CA GLU A 50 26.35 -12.78 4.30
C GLU A 50 25.86 -14.09 3.66
N GLU A 51 26.79 -14.99 3.28
CA GLU A 51 26.45 -16.30 2.71
C GLU A 51 25.74 -17.24 3.70
N SER A 52 25.91 -17.03 5.01
CA SER A 52 25.38 -17.93 6.04
C SER A 52 23.89 -17.69 6.39
N GLU A 53 23.16 -16.87 5.64
CA GLU A 53 21.72 -16.50 5.81
C GLU A 53 21.30 -15.96 7.20
N LYS A 54 22.22 -15.89 8.17
CA LYS A 54 21.98 -15.45 9.56
C LYS A 54 21.78 -13.94 9.73
N CYS A 55 21.79 -13.18 8.64
CA CYS A 55 21.51 -11.73 8.68
C CYS A 55 20.04 -11.43 8.92
N GLU A 56 19.12 -12.18 8.28
CA GLU A 56 17.69 -11.85 8.33
C GLU A 56 17.09 -12.03 9.73
N GLU A 57 17.50 -13.08 10.45
CA GLU A 57 16.98 -13.40 11.78
C GLU A 57 17.45 -12.40 12.85
N LYS A 58 18.68 -11.90 12.72
CA LYS A 58 19.26 -10.95 13.69
C LYS A 58 18.75 -9.52 13.54
N VAL A 59 18.39 -9.12 12.32
CA VAL A 59 17.75 -7.82 12.08
C VAL A 59 16.30 -7.87 12.55
N LYS A 60 15.55 -8.93 12.22
CA LYS A 60 14.15 -9.12 12.67
C LYS A 60 14.01 -9.19 14.19
N SER A 61 14.96 -9.81 14.90
CA SER A 61 14.90 -9.96 16.37
C SER A 61 15.24 -8.68 17.15
N LYS A 62 15.91 -7.68 16.54
CA LYS A 62 16.19 -6.39 17.18
C LYS A 62 15.07 -5.36 17.03
N VAL A 63 14.15 -5.55 16.09
CA VAL A 63 12.96 -4.70 15.93
C VAL A 63 11.89 -5.17 16.91
N GLY A 64 12.18 -5.00 18.19
CA GLY A 64 11.24 -5.21 19.28
C GLY A 64 10.33 -4.01 19.39
N ILE A 65 9.19 -4.06 18.69
CA ILE A 65 7.84 -3.53 18.96
C ILE A 65 7.13 -3.66 17.61
N LYS A 66 6.34 -4.71 17.46
CA LYS A 66 5.32 -4.75 16.42
C LYS A 66 4.22 -3.82 16.91
N CYS A 67 3.93 -2.74 16.19
CA CYS A 67 2.66 -2.03 16.38
C CYS A 67 1.58 -3.12 16.31
N ASP A 68 1.03 -3.45 17.47
CA ASP A 68 0.04 -4.50 17.60
C ASP A 68 -1.16 -4.07 16.76
N THR A 69 -1.35 -4.74 15.63
CA THR A 69 -2.52 -4.53 14.78
C THR A 69 -3.69 -5.31 15.37
N THR A 70 -3.93 -5.16 16.68
CA THR A 70 -5.04 -5.80 17.39
C THR A 70 -5.76 -4.81 18.32
N GLU A 71 -6.04 -3.58 17.86
CA GLU A 71 -7.32 -2.91 18.20
C GLU A 71 -7.62 -1.66 17.36
N LYS A 72 -7.17 -1.67 16.12
CA LYS A 72 -7.74 -0.80 15.10
C LYS A 72 -7.99 -1.67 13.88
N VAL A 73 -9.05 -2.48 13.97
CA VAL A 73 -9.82 -2.89 12.80
C VAL A 73 -10.45 -1.61 12.24
N ILE A 74 -9.59 -0.73 11.74
CA ILE A 74 -9.96 0.18 10.68
C ILE A 74 -10.20 -0.78 9.51
N PRO A 75 -11.39 -0.81 8.90
CA PRO A 75 -11.68 -1.64 7.75
C PRO A 75 -10.95 -1.11 6.51
N PHE A 76 -9.63 -0.97 6.57
CA PHE A 76 -8.78 -0.46 5.49
C PHE A 76 -8.39 -1.54 4.47
N ALA A 77 -9.11 -2.67 4.48
CA ALA A 77 -9.13 -3.64 3.40
C ALA A 77 -10.40 -3.53 2.53
N SER A 78 -11.26 -2.52 2.76
CA SER A 78 -12.46 -2.27 1.94
C SER A 78 -12.41 -1.00 1.09
N GLU A 79 -11.40 -0.13 1.25
CA GLU A 79 -11.55 1.27 0.82
C GLU A 79 -10.93 1.62 -0.54
N LEU A 80 -10.15 0.74 -1.17
CA LEU A 80 -9.62 1.03 -2.51
C LEU A 80 -10.53 0.59 -3.67
N HIS A 81 -11.58 -0.21 -3.42
CA HIS A 81 -12.50 -0.65 -4.48
C HIS A 81 -13.87 0.05 -4.44
N VAL A 82 -14.34 0.56 -3.28
CA VAL A 82 -15.66 1.23 -3.20
C VAL A 82 -15.54 2.76 -3.21
N GLY A 83 -14.51 3.33 -2.60
CA GLY A 83 -14.35 4.79 -2.50
C GLY A 83 -14.09 5.49 -3.84
N LYS A 84 -13.41 4.82 -4.78
CA LYS A 84 -13.07 5.36 -6.11
C LYS A 84 -14.01 4.90 -7.24
N ILE A 85 -14.64 3.73 -7.12
CA ILE A 85 -15.55 3.16 -8.15
C ILE A 85 -17.03 3.47 -7.83
N GLY A 86 -17.34 4.02 -6.65
CA GLY A 86 -18.70 4.43 -6.27
C GLY A 86 -19.36 5.41 -7.25
N GLY A 87 -18.59 6.25 -7.92
CA GLY A 87 -19.11 7.17 -8.94
C GLY A 87 -19.69 6.44 -10.17
N VAL A 88 -19.05 5.35 -10.61
CA VAL A 88 -19.52 4.58 -11.77
C VAL A 88 -20.83 3.87 -11.47
N PHE A 89 -20.97 3.31 -10.27
CA PHE A 89 -22.20 2.63 -9.86
C PHE A 89 -23.39 3.61 -9.74
N LEU A 90 -23.14 4.82 -9.23
CA LEU A 90 -24.15 5.88 -9.13
C LEU A 90 -24.66 6.32 -10.51
N VAL A 91 -23.75 6.52 -11.47
CA VAL A 91 -24.10 6.90 -12.85
C VAL A 91 -24.89 5.79 -13.55
N LEU A 92 -24.50 4.53 -13.36
CA LEU A 92 -25.22 3.38 -13.94
C LEU A 92 -26.65 3.25 -13.39
N LEU A 93 -26.84 3.35 -12.08
CA LEU A 93 -28.17 3.29 -11.47
C LEU A 93 -29.07 4.45 -11.91
N ALA A 94 -28.53 5.67 -11.94
CA ALA A 94 -29.26 6.84 -12.39
C ALA A 94 -29.66 6.73 -13.87
N GLY A 95 -28.73 6.31 -14.73
CA GLY A 95 -28.99 6.11 -16.16
C GLY A 95 -30.04 5.03 -16.44
N ALA A 96 -29.95 3.90 -15.73
CA ALA A 96 -30.94 2.82 -15.84
C ALA A 96 -32.34 3.26 -15.40
N GLY A 97 -32.43 4.02 -14.30
CA GLY A 97 -33.71 4.55 -13.80
C GLY A 97 -34.38 5.52 -14.79
N ILE A 98 -33.62 6.49 -15.31
CA ILE A 98 -34.12 7.45 -16.30
C ILE A 98 -34.54 6.75 -17.58
N GLY A 99 -33.73 5.79 -18.07
CA GLY A 99 -34.05 5.00 -19.25
C GLY A 99 -35.36 4.21 -19.10
N CYS A 100 -35.54 3.51 -17.99
CA CYS A 100 -36.78 2.81 -17.68
C CYS A 100 -37.99 3.76 -17.65
N LEU A 101 -37.83 4.95 -17.07
CA LEU A 101 -38.91 5.94 -16.97
C LEU A 101 -39.33 6.47 -18.35
N ILE A 102 -38.37 6.75 -19.23
CA ILE A 102 -38.63 7.18 -20.62
C ILE A 102 -39.40 6.08 -21.37
N VAL A 103 -38.97 4.81 -21.26
CA VAL A 103 -39.64 3.68 -21.93
C VAL A 103 -41.09 3.54 -21.47
N ILE A 104 -41.34 3.66 -20.17
CA ILE A 104 -42.71 3.58 -19.61
C ILE A 104 -43.57 4.75 -20.12
N LEU A 105 -43.04 5.97 -20.11
CA LEU A 105 -43.76 7.15 -20.60
C LEU A 105 -44.10 7.05 -22.10
N GLU A 106 -43.13 6.64 -22.92
CA GLU A 106 -43.33 6.39 -24.35
C GLU A 106 -44.44 5.35 -24.57
N PHE A 107 -44.39 4.23 -23.84
CA PHE A 107 -45.36 3.15 -23.97
C PHE A 107 -46.79 3.60 -23.62
N VAL A 108 -46.93 4.37 -22.53
CA VAL A 108 -48.23 4.92 -22.09
C VAL A 108 -48.74 5.98 -23.07
N CYS A 109 -47.88 6.90 -23.52
CA CYS A 109 -48.26 7.93 -24.51
C CYS A 109 -48.66 7.32 -25.85
N LYS A 110 -47.96 6.28 -26.31
CA LYS A 110 -48.27 5.60 -27.57
C LYS A 110 -49.59 4.82 -27.48
N THR A 111 -49.82 4.13 -26.35
CA THR A 111 -51.08 3.42 -26.08
C THR A 111 -52.28 4.39 -25.99
N LYS A 112 -52.13 5.53 -25.32
CA LYS A 112 -53.18 6.58 -25.25
C LYS A 112 -53.49 7.21 -26.61
N ASN A 113 -52.49 7.40 -27.47
CA ASN A 113 -52.72 7.95 -28.80
C ASN A 113 -53.38 6.95 -29.76
N ILE A 114 -53.11 5.65 -29.59
CA ILE A 114 -53.80 4.58 -30.33
C ILE A 114 -55.27 4.44 -29.90
N SER A 115 -55.56 4.53 -28.60
CA SER A 115 -56.94 4.44 -28.10
C SER A 115 -57.80 5.67 -28.41
N ARG A 116 -57.20 6.82 -28.75
CA ARG A 116 -57.94 8.05 -29.10
C ARG A 116 -58.24 8.17 -30.60
N LYS A 117 -57.83 7.18 -31.41
CA LYS A 117 -57.98 7.17 -32.87
C LYS A 117 -59.02 6.17 -33.38
N GLU A 118 -59.77 5.55 -32.47
CA GLU A 118 -61.07 4.91 -32.71
C GLU A 118 -62.19 5.87 -32.26
#